data_AF-A0A2W6UNV4-F1
#
_entry.id   AF-A0A2W6UNV4-F1
#
_cell.length_a   1.000
_cell.length_b   1.000
_cell.length_c   1.000
_cell.angle_alpha   90.00
_cell.angle_beta   90.00
_cell.angle_gamma   90.00
#
_symmetry.space_group_name_H-M   'P 1'
#
loop_
_entity.id
_entity.type
_entity.pdbx_description
1 polymer ?
#
loop_
_entity_poly.entity_id
_entity_poly.type
_entity_poly.pdbx_seq_one_letter_code
_entity_poly.pdbx_strand_id
1 'polypeptide(L)'
;MNTRPAGHAHDDNVDRVDAVAAALAAEYAAAVAAVASAEAQVMAVLAEAQAVGVERVAEIPRSAGREAELPLRALAAELGACARQPDRSVQRRMNDAHTLVNRFAATWDALAAGVVSVGHVRAILEHGVKLTDPEIRAAFETEALERAASTTPGRLGPQLARLVEQVQPTTFAERHKVARAGRGVWVRDVEDGMTELLLRGPAVPV
;
A
#
# COMPACT_ATOMS: atom_id res chain seq x y z
N MET A 1 45.33 36.17 37.78
CA MET A 1 44.84 36.08 36.40
C MET A 1 45.01 34.65 35.92
N ASN A 2 43.92 33.88 35.83
CA ASN A 2 43.84 32.74 34.91
C ASN A 2 42.37 32.35 34.71
N THR A 3 41.80 32.68 33.55
CA THR A 3 40.46 32.30 33.10
C THR A 3 40.60 31.11 32.15
N ARG A 4 40.04 29.95 32.55
CA ARG A 4 39.97 28.74 31.72
C ARG A 4 38.86 28.89 30.65
N PRO A 5 39.12 28.61 29.37
CA PRO A 5 38.07 28.38 28.38
C PRO A 5 37.82 26.87 28.27
N ALA A 6 36.85 26.34 29.02
CA ALA A 6 36.43 24.94 28.93
C ALA A 6 35.09 24.75 28.18
N GLY A 7 34.44 25.85 27.79
CA GLY A 7 33.08 25.82 27.19
C GLY A 7 33.02 25.68 25.67
N HIS A 8 34.08 26.01 24.91
CA HIS A 8 33.99 26.06 23.43
C HIS A 8 34.19 24.68 22.75
N ALA A 9 35.04 23.82 23.30
CA ALA A 9 35.36 22.53 22.64
C ALA A 9 34.23 21.49 22.70
N HIS A 10 33.31 21.60 23.65
CA HIS A 10 32.14 20.73 23.72
C HIS A 10 31.07 21.15 22.70
N ASP A 11 30.90 22.46 22.53
CA ASP A 11 29.98 23.10 21.57
C ASP A 11 30.40 22.79 20.12
N ASP A 12 31.69 22.99 19.79
CA ASP A 12 32.27 22.67 18.48
C ASP A 12 32.10 21.18 18.09
N ASN A 13 32.11 20.27 19.07
CA ASN A 13 31.95 18.84 18.80
C ASN A 13 30.47 18.44 18.64
N VAL A 14 29.55 19.08 19.36
CA VAL A 14 28.10 18.88 19.19
C VAL A 14 27.66 19.42 17.83
N ASP A 15 28.06 20.64 17.47
CA ASP A 15 27.76 21.25 16.18
C ASP A 15 28.28 20.42 15.00
N ARG A 16 29.49 19.84 15.14
CA ARG A 16 30.06 18.96 14.12
C ARG A 16 29.34 17.62 14.02
N VAL A 17 28.89 17.05 15.14
CA VAL A 17 28.08 15.81 15.14
C VAL A 17 26.72 16.07 14.50
N ASP A 18 26.07 17.20 14.81
CA ASP A 18 24.80 17.61 14.21
C ASP A 18 24.93 17.86 12.70
N ALA A 19 26.03 18.48 12.25
CA ALA A 19 26.32 18.66 10.84
C ALA A 19 26.55 17.32 10.09
N VAL A 20 27.27 16.38 10.69
CA VAL A 20 27.46 15.03 10.13
C VAL A 20 26.14 14.26 10.09
N ALA A 21 25.35 14.33 11.16
CA ALA A 21 24.03 13.69 11.21
C ALA A 21 23.09 14.26 10.14
N ALA A 22 23.06 15.58 9.94
CA ALA A 22 22.28 16.22 8.89
C ALA A 22 22.72 15.79 7.48
N ALA A 23 24.03 15.70 7.22
CA ALA A 23 24.55 15.23 5.94
C ALA A 23 24.17 13.77 5.66
N LEU A 24 24.34 12.87 6.64
CA LEU A 24 23.94 11.48 6.54
C LEU A 24 22.42 11.32 6.37
N ALA A 25 21.62 12.15 7.04
CA ALA A 25 20.17 12.13 6.90
C ALA A 25 19.75 12.56 5.48
N ALA A 26 20.42 13.55 4.89
CA ALA A 26 20.17 13.98 3.52
C ALA A 26 20.56 12.90 2.49
N GLU A 27 21.72 12.26 2.67
CA GLU A 27 22.15 11.13 1.83
C GLU A 27 21.16 9.96 1.91
N TYR A 28 20.75 9.60 3.14
CA TYR A 28 19.75 8.56 3.36
C TYR A 28 18.40 8.90 2.71
N ALA A 29 17.92 10.15 2.85
CA ALA A 29 16.69 10.61 2.23
C ALA A 29 16.74 10.51 0.69
N ALA A 30 17.86 10.90 0.08
CA ALA A 30 18.06 10.76 -1.36
C ALA A 30 18.07 9.30 -1.81
N ALA A 31 18.73 8.41 -1.06
CA ALA A 31 18.74 6.98 -1.35
C ALA A 31 17.33 6.36 -1.25
N VAL A 32 16.55 6.73 -0.23
CA VAL A 32 15.16 6.27 -0.06
C VAL A 32 14.26 6.78 -1.19
N ALA A 33 14.41 8.04 -1.62
CA ALA A 33 13.67 8.59 -2.75
C ALA A 33 13.99 7.86 -4.07
N ALA A 34 15.26 7.50 -4.28
CA ALA A 34 15.68 6.70 -5.43
C ALA A 34 15.06 5.29 -5.42
N VAL A 35 14.99 4.64 -4.26
CA VAL A 35 14.32 3.34 -4.09
C VAL A 35 12.82 3.46 -4.39
N ALA A 36 12.15 4.51 -3.89
CA ALA A 36 10.74 4.76 -4.17
C ALA A 36 10.47 4.96 -5.67
N SER A 37 11.34 5.71 -6.36
CA SER A 37 11.27 5.92 -7.81
C SER A 37 11.46 4.61 -8.59
N ALA A 38 12.39 3.75 -8.17
CA ALA A 38 12.59 2.43 -8.78
C ALA A 38 11.38 1.50 -8.56
N GLU A 39 10.79 1.53 -7.37
CA GLU A 39 9.55 0.80 -7.08
C GLU A 39 8.37 1.32 -7.92
N ALA A 40 8.30 2.63 -8.18
CA ALA A 40 7.31 3.19 -9.10
C ALA A 40 7.47 2.57 -10.50
N GLN A 41 8.69 2.46 -11.03
CA GLN A 41 8.94 1.82 -12.33
C GLN A 41 8.47 0.35 -12.35
N VAL A 42 8.75 -0.41 -11.28
CA VAL A 42 8.25 -1.80 -11.15
C VAL A 42 6.72 -1.83 -11.14
N MET A 43 6.07 -0.92 -10.42
CA MET A 43 4.62 -0.82 -10.39
C MET A 43 4.02 -0.40 -11.74
N ALA A 44 4.67 0.45 -12.53
CA ALA A 44 4.21 0.79 -13.88
C ALA A 44 4.09 -0.47 -14.76
N VAL A 45 5.15 -1.30 -14.78
CA VAL A 45 5.16 -2.56 -15.55
C VAL A 45 4.05 -3.51 -15.07
N LEU A 46 3.86 -3.62 -13.76
CA LEU A 46 2.80 -4.45 -13.18
C LEU A 46 1.39 -3.94 -13.52
N ALA A 47 1.19 -2.62 -13.56
CA ALA A 47 -0.07 -2.00 -13.93
C ALA A 47 -0.39 -2.20 -15.42
N GLU A 48 0.61 -2.12 -16.29
CA GLU A 48 0.50 -2.41 -17.72
C GLU A 48 0.18 -3.88 -17.96
N ALA A 49 0.89 -4.80 -17.30
CA ALA A 49 0.60 -6.23 -17.37
C ALA A 49 -0.84 -6.54 -16.93
N GLN A 50 -1.34 -5.89 -15.88
CA GLN A 50 -2.74 -6.03 -15.47
C GLN A 50 -3.69 -5.53 -16.56
N ALA A 51 -3.42 -4.37 -17.18
CA ALA A 51 -4.25 -3.79 -18.22
C ALA A 51 -4.36 -4.72 -19.44
N VAL A 52 -3.21 -5.20 -19.94
CA VAL A 52 -3.14 -6.18 -21.03
C VAL A 52 -3.90 -7.45 -20.66
N GLY A 53 -3.71 -7.97 -19.44
CA GLY A 53 -4.40 -9.17 -18.98
C GLY A 53 -5.91 -9.00 -18.95
N VAL A 54 -6.41 -7.87 -18.46
CA VAL A 54 -7.86 -7.55 -18.40
C VAL A 54 -8.45 -7.41 -19.80
N GLU A 55 -7.75 -6.77 -20.73
CA GLU A 55 -8.18 -6.66 -22.13
C GLU A 55 -8.35 -8.05 -22.77
N ARG A 56 -7.35 -8.93 -22.61
CA ARG A 56 -7.43 -10.31 -23.14
C ARG A 56 -8.53 -11.13 -22.48
N VAL A 57 -8.78 -10.94 -21.18
CA VAL A 57 -9.90 -11.60 -20.49
C VAL A 57 -11.24 -11.15 -21.09
N ALA A 58 -11.38 -9.88 -21.46
CA ALA A 58 -12.62 -9.33 -22.03
C ALA A 58 -12.95 -9.89 -23.43
N GLU A 59 -11.94 -10.33 -24.18
CA GLU A 59 -12.09 -10.98 -25.49
C GLU A 59 -12.56 -12.45 -25.38
N ILE A 60 -12.41 -13.08 -24.21
CA ILE A 60 -12.75 -14.49 -23.99
C ILE A 60 -14.23 -14.63 -23.61
N PRO A 61 -14.99 -15.55 -24.23
CA PRO A 61 -16.38 -15.79 -23.85
C PRO A 61 -16.51 -16.17 -22.37
N ARG A 62 -17.50 -15.60 -21.66
CA ARG A 62 -17.76 -15.93 -20.24
C ARG A 62 -18.06 -17.42 -19.99
N SER A 63 -18.50 -18.14 -21.03
CA SER A 63 -18.71 -19.59 -20.99
C SER A 63 -17.41 -20.40 -20.85
N ALA A 64 -16.24 -19.79 -21.11
CA ALA A 64 -14.93 -20.44 -20.96
C ALA A 64 -14.53 -20.67 -19.49
N GLY A 65 -15.31 -20.16 -18.52
CA GLY A 65 -15.13 -20.45 -17.10
C GLY A 65 -13.72 -20.13 -16.61
N ARG A 66 -12.98 -21.14 -16.12
CA ARG A 66 -11.62 -20.97 -15.58
C ARG A 66 -10.59 -20.58 -16.64
N GLU A 67 -10.88 -20.81 -17.93
CA GLU A 67 -9.97 -20.42 -19.02
C GLU A 67 -9.93 -18.91 -19.22
N ALA A 68 -11.01 -18.19 -18.86
CA ALA A 68 -11.05 -16.74 -18.94
C ALA A 68 -10.00 -16.07 -18.02
N GLU A 69 -9.53 -16.73 -16.96
CA GLU A 69 -8.50 -16.20 -16.06
C GLU A 69 -7.07 -16.52 -16.52
N LEU A 70 -6.89 -17.35 -17.55
CA LEU A 70 -5.57 -17.78 -18.02
C LEU A 70 -4.64 -16.63 -18.45
N PRO A 71 -5.11 -15.58 -19.16
CA PRO A 71 -4.23 -14.49 -19.58
C PRO A 71 -3.55 -13.80 -18.39
N LEU A 72 -4.31 -13.50 -17.33
CA LEU A 72 -3.77 -12.87 -16.12
C LEU A 72 -2.80 -13.78 -15.37
N ARG A 73 -3.09 -15.10 -15.31
CA ARG A 73 -2.18 -16.06 -14.68
C ARG A 73 -0.88 -16.24 -15.44
N ALA A 74 -0.95 -16.29 -16.77
CA ALA A 74 0.23 -16.41 -17.63
C ALA A 74 1.16 -15.20 -17.43
N LEU A 75 0.61 -13.98 -17.46
CA LEU A 75 1.38 -12.76 -17.20
C LEU A 75 1.99 -12.75 -15.79
N ALA A 76 1.23 -13.15 -14.77
CA ALA A 76 1.73 -13.24 -13.41
C ALA A 76 2.85 -14.28 -13.25
N ALA A 77 2.76 -15.42 -13.95
CA ALA A 77 3.77 -16.47 -13.93
C ALA A 77 5.07 -16.04 -14.61
N GLU A 78 5.00 -15.39 -15.78
CA GLU A 78 6.18 -14.85 -16.48
C GLU A 78 6.94 -13.82 -15.61
N LEU A 79 6.20 -12.89 -15.02
CA LEU A 79 6.77 -11.87 -14.13
C LEU A 79 7.27 -12.49 -12.81
N GLY A 80 6.56 -13.47 -12.26
CA GLY A 80 6.94 -14.22 -11.06
C GLY A 80 8.22 -15.01 -11.25
N ALA A 81 8.40 -15.64 -12.40
CA ALA A 81 9.63 -16.35 -12.75
C ALA A 81 10.84 -15.40 -12.80
N CYS A 82 10.69 -14.23 -13.41
CA CYS A 82 11.73 -13.21 -13.48
C CYS A 82 12.13 -12.67 -12.09
N ALA A 83 11.13 -12.38 -11.25
CA ALA A 83 11.33 -11.78 -9.94
C ALA A 83 11.58 -12.80 -8.81
N ARG A 84 11.51 -14.11 -9.11
CA ARG A 84 11.48 -15.20 -8.11
C ARG A 84 10.40 -14.98 -7.03
N GLN A 85 9.20 -14.63 -7.48
CA GLN A 85 8.04 -14.37 -6.63
C GLN A 85 6.89 -15.33 -6.93
N PRO A 86 6.08 -15.70 -5.93
CA PRO A 86 4.90 -16.53 -6.16
C PRO A 86 3.89 -15.82 -7.08
N ASP A 87 3.33 -16.55 -8.05
CA ASP A 87 2.36 -16.03 -9.03
C ASP A 87 1.20 -15.27 -8.37
N ARG A 88 0.64 -15.84 -7.29
CA ARG A 88 -0.46 -15.22 -6.52
C ARG A 88 -0.06 -13.86 -5.93
N SER A 89 1.20 -13.71 -5.55
CA SER A 89 1.73 -12.44 -5.03
C SER A 89 1.88 -11.42 -6.14
N VAL A 90 2.43 -11.83 -7.29
CA VAL A 90 2.59 -10.97 -8.47
C VAL A 90 1.23 -10.51 -9.00
N GLN A 91 0.27 -11.41 -9.13
CA GLN A 91 -1.08 -11.07 -9.58
C GLN A 91 -1.76 -10.05 -8.65
N ARG A 92 -1.57 -10.16 -7.33
CA ARG A 92 -2.04 -9.15 -6.39
C ARG A 92 -1.35 -7.80 -6.62
N ARG A 93 -0.02 -7.80 -6.78
CA ARG A 93 0.74 -6.57 -7.05
C ARG A 93 0.33 -5.91 -8.37
N MET A 94 0.04 -6.70 -9.42
CA MET A 94 -0.51 -6.22 -10.69
C MET A 94 -1.84 -5.48 -10.48
N ASN A 95 -2.77 -6.07 -9.73
CA ASN A 95 -4.04 -5.43 -9.41
C ASN A 95 -3.88 -4.16 -8.56
N ASP A 96 -3.03 -4.20 -7.54
CA ASP A 96 -2.77 -3.05 -6.66
C ASP A 96 -2.11 -1.90 -7.45
N ALA A 97 -1.13 -2.21 -8.31
CA ALA A 97 -0.46 -1.22 -9.16
C ALA A 97 -1.41 -0.62 -10.20
N HIS A 98 -2.25 -1.44 -10.84
CA HIS A 98 -3.28 -0.95 -11.75
C HIS A 98 -4.27 -0.03 -11.04
N THR A 99 -4.67 -0.39 -9.82
CA THR A 99 -5.54 0.46 -8.99
C THR A 99 -4.87 1.78 -8.62
N LEU A 100 -3.60 1.76 -8.24
CA LEU A 100 -2.82 2.95 -7.94
C LEU A 100 -2.79 3.93 -9.12
N VAL A 101 -2.34 3.46 -10.28
CA VAL A 101 -2.20 4.28 -11.49
C VAL A 101 -3.54 4.85 -11.96
N ASN A 102 -4.63 4.09 -11.86
CA ASN A 102 -5.92 4.50 -12.44
C ASN A 102 -6.88 5.19 -11.44
N ARG A 103 -6.69 5.03 -10.13
CA ARG A 103 -7.64 5.53 -9.10
C ARG A 103 -7.02 6.41 -8.04
N PHE A 104 -5.69 6.50 -7.98
CA PHE A 104 -4.91 7.24 -6.98
C PHE A 104 -3.71 7.95 -7.64
N ALA A 105 -4.01 8.85 -8.58
CA ALA A 105 -2.99 9.51 -9.41
C ALA A 105 -2.03 10.37 -8.58
N ALA A 106 -2.52 11.10 -7.56
CA ALA A 106 -1.65 11.92 -6.73
C ALA A 106 -0.68 11.07 -5.89
N THR A 107 -1.12 9.90 -5.44
CA THR A 107 -0.29 8.93 -4.71
C THR A 107 0.75 8.31 -5.63
N TRP A 108 0.38 8.01 -6.87
CA TRP A 108 1.30 7.56 -7.91
C TRP A 108 2.40 8.60 -8.15
N ASP A 109 2.04 9.85 -8.38
CA ASP A 109 2.99 10.94 -8.63
C ASP A 109 3.93 11.15 -7.44
N ALA A 110 3.41 11.08 -6.21
CA ALA A 110 4.21 11.19 -5.00
C ALA A 110 5.21 10.04 -4.84
N LEU A 111 4.84 8.80 -5.21
CA LEU A 111 5.76 7.66 -5.20
C LEU A 111 6.84 7.82 -6.28
N ALA A 112 6.44 8.20 -7.50
CA ALA A 112 7.34 8.39 -8.62
C ALA A 112 8.34 9.53 -8.39
N ALA A 113 7.94 10.57 -7.65
CA ALA A 113 8.81 11.66 -7.22
C ALA A 113 9.68 11.31 -5.99
N GLY A 114 9.51 10.12 -5.40
CA GLY A 114 10.22 9.69 -4.20
C GLY A 114 9.81 10.42 -2.92
N VAL A 115 8.68 11.12 -2.92
CA VAL A 115 8.13 11.86 -1.76
C VAL A 115 7.55 10.90 -0.72
N VAL A 116 6.94 9.80 -1.18
CA VAL A 116 6.40 8.76 -0.30
C VAL A 116 7.00 7.40 -0.62
N SER A 117 7.10 6.54 0.40
CA SER A 117 7.56 5.16 0.22
C SER A 117 6.42 4.22 -0.20
N VAL A 118 6.77 3.04 -0.72
CA VAL A 118 5.83 1.94 -0.99
C VAL A 118 4.99 1.58 0.25
N GLY A 119 5.53 1.74 1.46
CA GLY A 119 4.77 1.53 2.69
C GLY A 119 3.58 2.49 2.83
N HIS A 120 3.77 3.78 2.51
CA HIS A 120 2.69 4.76 2.51
C HIS A 120 1.65 4.43 1.44
N VAL A 121 2.10 4.11 0.22
CA VAL A 121 1.21 3.71 -0.88
C VAL A 121 0.34 2.52 -0.50
N ARG A 122 0.91 1.48 0.12
CA ARG A 122 0.16 0.32 0.61
C ARG A 122 -0.93 0.71 1.62
N ALA A 123 -0.61 1.57 2.58
CA ALA A 123 -1.58 2.06 3.55
C ALA A 123 -2.70 2.86 2.88
N ILE A 124 -2.36 3.76 1.95
CA ILE A 124 -3.34 4.56 1.21
C ILE A 124 -4.28 3.65 0.42
N LEU A 125 -3.75 2.70 -0.34
CA LEU A 125 -4.56 1.76 -1.13
C LEU A 125 -5.46 0.90 -0.23
N GLU A 126 -4.93 0.32 0.85
CA GLU A 126 -5.69 -0.57 1.76
C GLU A 126 -6.97 0.09 2.32
N HIS A 127 -6.93 1.40 2.53
CA HIS A 127 -8.06 2.16 3.06
C HIS A 127 -8.89 2.79 1.93
N GLY A 128 -8.25 3.44 0.96
CA GLY A 128 -8.91 4.19 -0.09
C GLY A 128 -9.71 3.34 -1.08
N VAL A 129 -9.31 2.09 -1.35
CA VAL A 129 -10.03 1.23 -2.33
C VAL A 129 -11.48 0.95 -1.94
N LYS A 130 -11.80 1.10 -0.65
CA LYS A 130 -13.14 0.94 -0.09
C LYS A 130 -14.06 2.13 -0.40
N LEU A 131 -13.50 3.27 -0.81
CA LEU A 131 -14.23 4.45 -1.22
C LEU A 131 -14.61 4.34 -2.71
N THR A 132 -15.89 4.09 -2.96
CA THR A 132 -16.43 3.87 -4.30
C THR A 132 -16.62 5.19 -5.05
N ASP A 133 -17.08 6.23 -4.35
CA ASP A 133 -17.25 7.57 -4.90
C ASP A 133 -15.88 8.18 -5.29
N PRO A 134 -15.67 8.58 -6.56
CA PRO A 134 -14.43 9.18 -7.01
C PRO A 134 -14.06 10.49 -6.31
N GLU A 135 -15.02 11.36 -6.00
CA GLU A 135 -14.77 12.66 -5.38
C GLU A 135 -14.35 12.48 -3.92
N ILE A 136 -15.06 11.61 -3.18
CA ILE A 136 -14.69 11.26 -1.80
C ILE A 136 -13.32 10.58 -1.76
N ARG A 137 -13.03 9.71 -2.73
CA ARG A 137 -11.71 9.06 -2.82
C ARG A 137 -10.58 10.05 -3.11
N ALA A 138 -10.81 11.03 -3.99
CA ALA A 138 -9.84 12.07 -4.28
C ALA A 138 -9.56 12.95 -3.05
N ALA A 139 -10.62 13.37 -2.33
CA ALA A 139 -10.46 14.12 -1.08
C ALA A 139 -9.70 13.32 -0.01
N PHE A 140 -10.03 12.03 0.15
CA PHE A 140 -9.29 11.11 1.01
C PHE A 140 -7.81 11.02 0.61
N GLU A 141 -7.53 10.89 -0.69
CA GLU A 141 -6.16 10.77 -1.20
C GLU A 141 -5.33 12.01 -0.88
N THR A 142 -5.86 13.22 -1.11
CA THR A 142 -5.19 14.48 -0.77
C THR A 142 -4.84 14.54 0.71
N GLU A 143 -5.80 14.29 1.60
CA GLU A 143 -5.57 14.33 3.04
C GLU A 143 -4.62 13.21 3.51
N ALA A 144 -4.68 12.04 2.87
CA ALA A 144 -3.77 10.95 3.18
C ALA A 144 -2.31 11.30 2.87
N LEU A 145 -2.06 12.00 1.75
CA LEU A 145 -0.73 12.46 1.37
C LEU A 145 -0.20 13.56 2.29
N GLU A 146 -1.05 14.50 2.71
CA GLU A 146 -0.69 15.51 3.71
C GLU A 146 -0.23 14.85 5.03
N ARG A 147 -0.95 13.82 5.49
CA ARG A 147 -0.57 13.05 6.68
C ARG A 147 0.68 12.21 6.45
N ALA A 148 0.89 11.67 5.26
CA ALA A 148 2.09 10.90 4.92
C ALA A 148 3.37 11.74 4.96
N ALA A 149 3.30 13.06 4.73
CA ALA A 149 4.46 13.95 4.77
C ALA A 149 5.13 14.04 6.16
N SER A 150 4.40 13.75 7.25
CA SER A 150 4.90 13.87 8.63
C SER A 150 4.82 12.58 9.45
N THR A 151 4.39 11.47 8.84
CA THR A 151 4.17 10.20 9.54
C THR A 151 4.91 9.05 8.88
N THR A 152 5.08 7.96 9.63
CA THR A 152 5.62 6.71 9.08
C THR A 152 4.48 5.82 8.56
N PRO A 153 4.75 4.87 7.66
CA PRO A 153 3.71 3.98 7.12
C PRO A 153 2.89 3.26 8.20
N GLY A 154 3.55 2.78 9.25
CA GLY A 154 2.89 2.08 10.35
C GLY A 154 1.97 2.97 11.19
N ARG A 155 2.23 4.28 11.25
CA ARG A 155 1.37 5.26 11.95
C ARG A 155 0.26 5.81 11.06
N LEU A 156 0.45 5.79 9.74
CA LEU A 156 -0.51 6.30 8.77
C LEU A 156 -1.77 5.44 8.71
N GLY A 157 -1.65 4.11 8.66
CA GLY A 157 -2.80 3.19 8.53
C GLY A 157 -3.95 3.45 9.52
N PRO A 158 -3.70 3.46 10.85
CA PRO A 158 -4.75 3.75 11.83
C PRO A 158 -5.40 5.13 11.66
N GLN A 159 -4.66 6.12 11.16
CA GLN A 159 -5.20 7.46 10.88
C GLN A 159 -6.11 7.44 9.66
N LEU A 160 -5.71 6.74 8.59
CA LEU A 160 -6.50 6.58 7.37
C LEU A 160 -7.76 5.74 7.62
N ALA A 161 -7.70 4.75 8.52
CA ALA A 161 -8.89 4.01 8.94
C ALA A 161 -9.97 4.93 9.51
N ARG A 162 -9.58 5.84 10.41
CA ARG A 162 -10.49 6.84 11.01
C ARG A 162 -10.99 7.83 9.96
N LEU A 163 -10.12 8.28 9.07
CA LEU A 163 -10.50 9.19 7.99
C LEU A 163 -11.56 8.55 7.09
N VAL A 164 -11.34 7.30 6.67
CA VAL A 164 -12.34 6.54 5.89
C VAL A 164 -13.67 6.46 6.63
N GLU A 165 -13.67 6.19 7.94
CA GLU A 165 -14.91 6.13 8.73
C GLU A 165 -15.68 7.46 8.75
N GLN A 166 -14.97 8.60 8.71
CA GLN A 166 -15.59 9.93 8.71
C GLN A 166 -16.19 10.31 7.35
N VAL A 167 -15.52 9.94 6.27
CA VAL A 167 -15.93 10.33 4.90
C VAL A 167 -16.83 9.30 4.23
N GLN A 168 -17.03 8.13 4.82
CA GLN A 168 -17.78 7.05 4.19
C GLN A 168 -19.29 7.37 4.17
N PRO A 169 -19.93 7.36 2.99
CA PRO A 169 -21.34 7.73 2.87
C PRO A 169 -22.32 6.64 3.37
N THR A 170 -21.84 5.41 3.59
CA THR A 170 -22.67 4.30 4.09
C THR A 170 -22.49 4.10 5.58
N THR A 171 -23.61 3.90 6.28
CA THR A 171 -23.61 3.74 7.74
C THR A 171 -22.91 2.43 8.15
N PHE A 172 -22.43 2.37 9.40
CA PHE A 172 -21.93 1.13 9.98
C PHE A 172 -22.95 -0.02 9.85
N ALA A 173 -24.25 0.28 10.01
CA ALA A 173 -25.32 -0.70 9.89
C ALA A 173 -25.43 -1.31 8.47
N GLU A 174 -25.28 -0.51 7.43
CA GLU A 174 -25.31 -0.98 6.04
C GLU A 174 -24.09 -1.86 5.72
N ARG A 175 -22.90 -1.45 6.17
CA ARG A 175 -21.69 -2.28 6.02
C ARG A 175 -21.77 -3.56 6.83
N HIS A 176 -22.30 -3.49 8.06
CA HIS A 176 -22.53 -4.68 8.88
C HIS A 176 -23.49 -5.64 8.18
N LYS A 177 -24.55 -5.14 7.54
CA LYS A 177 -25.48 -5.97 6.75
C LYS A 177 -24.78 -6.70 5.61
N VAL A 178 -23.92 -6.01 4.85
CA VAL A 178 -23.12 -6.63 3.77
C VAL A 178 -22.10 -7.63 4.33
N ALA A 179 -21.34 -7.27 5.36
CA ALA A 179 -20.36 -8.16 5.98
C ALA A 179 -21.00 -9.41 6.61
N ARG A 180 -22.19 -9.24 7.21
CA ARG A 180 -23.01 -10.34 7.74
C ARG A 180 -23.49 -11.28 6.64
N ALA A 181 -23.66 -10.83 5.40
CA ALA A 181 -23.96 -11.71 4.29
C ALA A 181 -22.81 -12.68 3.98
N GLY A 182 -21.56 -12.25 4.19
CA GLY A 182 -20.35 -13.07 4.06
C GLY A 182 -19.96 -13.86 5.33
N ARG A 183 -20.87 -14.03 6.30
CA ARG A 183 -20.62 -14.81 7.52
C ARG A 183 -20.50 -16.29 7.20
N GLY A 184 -19.67 -17.00 7.95
CA GLY A 184 -19.43 -18.42 7.70
C GLY A 184 -18.48 -19.05 8.69
N VAL A 185 -18.35 -20.36 8.55
CA VAL A 185 -17.39 -21.19 9.28
C VAL A 185 -16.55 -21.93 8.25
N TRP A 186 -15.24 -21.86 8.42
CA TRP A 186 -14.29 -22.58 7.56
C TRP A 186 -13.41 -23.47 8.43
N VAL A 187 -13.09 -24.64 7.88
CA VAL A 187 -12.14 -25.57 8.45
C VAL A 187 -10.99 -25.66 7.47
N ARG A 188 -9.76 -25.53 7.95
CA ARG A 188 -8.57 -25.82 7.14
C ARG A 188 -7.58 -26.61 7.94
N ASP A 189 -6.96 -27.57 7.29
CA ASP A 189 -5.82 -28.29 7.87
C ASP A 189 -4.59 -27.37 7.83
N VAL A 190 -3.77 -27.50 8.86
CA VAL A 190 -2.48 -26.81 9.00
C VAL A 190 -1.37 -27.82 9.27
N GLU A 191 -0.15 -27.34 9.48
CA GLU A 191 1.03 -28.19 9.71
C GLU A 191 0.87 -29.07 10.97
N ASP A 192 1.71 -30.10 11.08
CA ASP A 192 1.77 -31.05 12.20
C ASP A 192 0.46 -31.83 12.50
N GLY A 193 -0.38 -32.04 11.47
CA GLY A 193 -1.61 -32.81 11.60
C GLY A 193 -2.70 -32.09 12.40
N MET A 194 -2.60 -30.76 12.47
CA MET A 194 -3.54 -29.91 13.19
C MET A 194 -4.60 -29.31 12.23
N THR A 195 -5.71 -28.85 12.78
CA THR A 195 -6.80 -28.23 12.02
C THR A 195 -7.23 -26.93 12.70
N GLU A 196 -7.48 -25.89 11.90
CA GLU A 196 -8.04 -24.61 12.35
C GLU A 196 -9.52 -24.49 11.99
N LEU A 197 -10.30 -23.95 12.93
CA LEU A 197 -11.70 -23.56 12.74
C LEU A 197 -11.80 -22.03 12.77
N LEU A 198 -12.14 -21.41 11.64
CA LEU A 198 -12.35 -19.96 11.54
C LEU A 198 -13.83 -19.63 11.51
N LEU A 199 -14.28 -18.81 12.45
CA LEU A 199 -15.62 -18.22 12.47
C LEU A 199 -15.55 -16.75 12.04
N ARG A 200 -16.35 -16.39 11.03
CA ARG A 200 -16.67 -14.98 10.73
C ARG A 200 -18.14 -14.73 11.05
N GLY A 201 -18.39 -13.93 12.06
CA GLY A 201 -19.73 -13.57 12.51
C GLY A 201 -19.81 -12.18 13.14
N PRO A 202 -21.03 -11.70 13.46
CA PRO A 202 -21.21 -10.43 14.16
C PRO A 202 -20.61 -10.52 15.57
N ALA A 203 -19.67 -9.61 15.88
CA ALA A 203 -19.03 -9.54 17.20
C ALA A 203 -19.77 -8.62 18.18
N VAL A 204 -20.61 -7.73 17.67
CA VAL A 204 -21.43 -6.80 18.44
C VAL A 204 -22.84 -6.75 17.82
N PRO A 205 -23.89 -6.59 18.66
CA PRO A 205 -25.23 -6.30 18.16
C PRO A 205 -25.24 -4.93 17.49
N VAL A 206 -25.98 -4.82 16.39
CA VAL A 206 -26.26 -3.56 15.67
C VAL A 206 -27.75 -3.31 15.71
#